data_AF-A0A977KWQ5-F1
#
_entry.id   AF-A0A977KWQ5-F1
#
_cell.length_a   1.000
_cell.length_b   1.000
_cell.length_c   1.000
_cell.angle_alpha   90.00
_cell.angle_beta   90.00
_cell.angle_gamma   90.00
#
_symmetry.space_group_name_H-M   'P 1'
#
loop_
_entity.id
_entity.type
_entity.pdbx_description
1 polymer ?
#
loop_
_entity_poly.entity_id
_entity_poly.type
_entity_poly.pdbx_seq_one_letter_code
_entity_poly.pdbx_strand_id
1 'polypeptide(L)' 'MTQIKNLIETLRVADEVANKGYLITSSELADLMDINASAVTSRGDHWSWRNWVVSRVRREGNQILWQLERTD' A
#
# COMPACT_ATOMS: atom_id res chain seq x y z
N MET A 1 19.19 6.97 -14.96
CA MET A 1 17.93 7.74 -15.10
C MET A 1 16.66 6.91 -14.86
N THR A 2 16.74 5.68 -14.36
CA THR A 2 15.59 4.75 -14.19
C THR A 2 14.86 4.92 -12.85
N GLN A 3 15.54 5.38 -11.80
CA GLN A 3 14.98 5.44 -10.45
C GLN A 3 13.80 6.41 -10.31
N ILE A 4 13.88 7.62 -10.90
CA ILE A 4 12.78 8.59 -10.83
C ILE A 4 11.56 8.09 -11.61
N LYS A 5 11.76 7.44 -12.77
CA LYS A 5 10.65 6.87 -13.54
C LYS A 5 9.93 5.77 -12.75
N ASN A 6 10.68 4.86 -12.15
CA ASN A 6 10.12 3.80 -11.31
C ASN A 6 9.36 4.37 -10.11
N LEU A 7 9.91 5.41 -9.47
CA LEU A 7 9.23 6.10 -8.37
C LEU A 7 7.89 6.70 -8.83
N ILE A 8 7.87 7.40 -9.96
CA ILE A 8 6.63 8.00 -10.48
C ILE A 8 5.59 6.93 -10.82
N GLU A 9 6.00 5.80 -11.39
CA GLU A 9 5.09 4.67 -11.66
C GLU A 9 4.52 4.09 -10.36
N THR A 10 5.35 3.85 -9.34
CA THR A 10 4.87 3.41 -8.01
C THR A 10 3.83 4.37 -7.43
N LEU A 11 4.08 5.68 -7.52
CA LEU A 11 3.14 6.69 -7.01
C LEU A 11 1.83 6.71 -7.80
N ARG A 12 1.87 6.47 -9.13
CA ARG A 12 0.67 6.36 -9.96
C ARG A 12 -0.17 5.15 -9.60
N VAL A 13 0.47 3.99 -9.41
CA VAL A 13 -0.21 2.76 -8.98
C VAL A 13 -0.88 2.96 -7.62
N ALA A 14 -0.17 3.56 -6.65
CA ALA A 14 -0.74 3.86 -5.34
C ALA A 14 -1.95 4.80 -5.43
N ASP A 15 -1.89 5.82 -6.30
CA ASP A 15 -2.99 6.75 -6.51
C ASP A 15 -4.19 6.06 -7.18
N GLU A 16 -3.96 5.17 -8.14
CA GLU A 16 -5.05 4.39 -8.75
C GLU A 16 -5.72 3.45 -7.75
N VAL A 17 -4.94 2.71 -6.97
CA VAL A 17 -5.45 1.81 -5.92
C VAL A 17 -6.32 2.59 -4.92
N ALA A 18 -5.83 3.75 -4.46
CA ALA A 18 -6.56 4.60 -3.53
C ALA A 18 -7.84 5.18 -4.14
N ASN A 19 -7.76 5.76 -5.35
CA ASN A 19 -8.90 6.40 -6.01
C ASN A 19 -10.02 5.41 -6.38
N LYS A 20 -9.67 4.14 -6.64
CA LYS A 20 -10.64 3.08 -6.93
C LYS A 20 -11.13 2.36 -5.67
N GLY A 21 -10.53 2.62 -4.51
CA GLY A 21 -10.84 1.91 -3.27
C GLY A 21 -10.51 0.42 -3.35
N TYR A 22 -9.49 0.05 -4.13
CA TYR A 22 -9.08 -1.34 -4.24
C TYR A 22 -8.46 -1.82 -2.93
N LEU A 23 -8.79 -3.07 -2.58
CA LEU A 23 -8.15 -3.77 -1.48
C LEU A 23 -6.98 -4.58 -2.02
N ILE A 24 -5.83 -4.41 -1.41
CA ILE A 24 -4.61 -5.13 -1.79
C ILE A 24 -4.10 -5.95 -0.61
N THR A 25 -3.46 -7.08 -0.92
CA THR A 25 -2.87 -7.97 0.07
C THR A 25 -1.62 -7.35 0.71
N SER A 26 -1.18 -7.94 1.82
CA SER A 26 0.07 -7.52 2.48
C SER A 26 1.30 -7.67 1.58
N SER A 27 1.31 -8.66 0.67
CA SER A 27 2.40 -8.86 -0.29
C SER A 27 2.40 -7.80 -1.38
N GLU A 28 1.24 -7.54 -2.00
CA GLU A 28 1.12 -6.51 -3.06
C GLU A 28 1.42 -5.11 -2.51
N LEU A 29 0.99 -4.82 -1.28
CA LEU A 29 1.35 -3.58 -0.59
C LEU A 29 2.86 -3.50 -0.32
N ALA A 30 3.49 -4.61 0.05
CA ALA A 30 4.93 -4.65 0.27
C ALA A 30 5.71 -4.41 -1.03
N ASP A 31 5.25 -5.01 -2.14
CA ASP A 31 5.80 -4.80 -3.47
C ASP A 31 5.64 -3.32 -3.91
N LEU A 32 4.48 -2.73 -3.66
CA LEU A 32 4.21 -1.32 -3.93
C LEU A 32 5.13 -0.38 -3.11
N MET A 33 5.44 -0.77 -1.88
CA MET A 33 6.28 0.00 -0.96
C MET A 33 7.78 -0.29 -1.11
N ASP A 34 8.17 -1.28 -1.90
CA ASP A 34 9.53 -1.83 -1.99
C ASP A 34 10.10 -2.25 -0.63
N ILE A 35 9.31 -3.01 0.15
CA ILE A 35 9.69 -3.54 1.48
C ILE A 35 9.33 -5.02 1.61
N ASN A 36 9.72 -5.66 2.72
CA ASN A 36 9.28 -7.02 3.01
C ASN A 36 7.85 -7.04 3.58
N ALA A 37 7.04 -8.04 3.22
CA ALA A 37 5.65 -8.18 3.70
C ALA A 37 5.53 -8.25 5.24
N SER A 38 6.55 -8.78 5.93
CA SER A 38 6.58 -8.78 7.40
C SER A 38 6.65 -7.37 8.01
N ALA A 39 7.19 -6.40 7.26
CA ALA A 39 7.25 -4.99 7.67
C ALA A 39 5.93 -4.25 7.46
N VAL A 40 5.01 -4.78 6.66
CA VAL A 40 3.63 -4.27 6.53
C VAL A 40 2.82 -4.66 7.75
N THR A 41 2.85 -5.93 8.12
CA THR A 41 2.02 -6.46 9.23
C THR A 41 2.46 -5.97 10.60
N SER A 42 3.74 -5.62 10.77
CA SER A 42 4.29 -5.08 12.02
C SER A 42 3.98 -3.61 12.29
N ARG A 43 3.53 -2.84 11.28
CA ARG A 43 3.22 -1.40 11.40
C ARG A 43 1.90 -1.10 12.12
N GLY A 44 1.15 -2.12 12.54
CA GLY A 44 -0.14 -1.96 13.22
C GLY A 44 -1.31 -2.03 12.24
N ASP A 45 -2.43 -1.40 12.58
CA ASP A 45 -3.67 -1.44 11.78
C ASP A 45 -3.86 -0.19 10.90
N HIS A 46 -3.14 0.90 11.18
CA HIS A 46 -3.32 2.18 10.48
C HIS A 46 -2.03 3.02 10.54
N TRP A 47 -1.52 3.49 9.40
CA TRP A 47 -0.35 4.38 9.35
C TRP A 47 -0.31 5.23 8.07
N SER A 48 0.47 6.31 8.11
CA SER A 48 0.75 7.13 6.93
C SER A 48 1.95 6.58 6.14
N TRP A 49 1.80 6.51 4.82
CA TRP A 49 2.86 6.25 3.87
C TRP A 49 2.80 7.27 2.74
N ARG A 50 3.78 8.19 2.70
CA ARG A 50 3.84 9.30 1.74
C ARG A 50 2.53 10.10 1.77
N ASN A 51 1.79 10.15 0.66
CA ASN A 51 0.54 10.90 0.50
C ASN A 51 -0.71 10.04 0.77
N TRP A 52 -0.54 8.88 1.41
CA TRP A 52 -1.62 7.94 1.66
C TRP A 52 -1.66 7.50 3.12
N VAL A 53 -2.86 7.27 3.58
CA VAL A 53 -3.17 6.49 4.76
C VAL A 53 -3.35 5.04 4.33
N VAL A 54 -2.69 4.12 5.04
CA VAL A 54 -2.85 2.69 4.85
C VAL A 54 -3.62 2.14 6.04
N SER A 55 -4.74 1.48 5.77
CA SER A 55 -5.64 0.95 6.80
C SER A 55 -5.88 -0.55 6.60
N ARG A 56 -5.77 -1.33 7.67
CA ARG A 56 -6.16 -2.74 7.69
C ARG A 56 -7.68 -2.84 7.62
N VAL A 57 -8.21 -3.53 6.62
CA VAL A 57 -9.66 -3.65 6.46
C VAL A 57 -10.17 -4.95 7.04
N ARG A 58 -9.61 -6.08 6.59
CA ARG A 58 -10.03 -7.41 7.04
C ARG A 58 -8.98 -8.47 6.74
N ARG A 59 -9.18 -9.66 7.32
CA ARG A 59 -8.41 -10.86 6.99
C ARG A 59 -9.28 -11.80 6.17
N GLU A 60 -8.76 -12.25 5.04
CA GLU A 60 -9.37 -13.28 4.20
C GLU A 60 -8.44 -14.50 4.18
N GLY A 61 -8.82 -15.55 4.92
CA GLY A 61 -7.98 -16.72 5.13
C GLY A 61 -6.66 -16.35 5.81
N ASN A 62 -5.53 -16.58 5.12
CA ASN A 62 -4.21 -16.20 5.62
C ASN A 62 -3.72 -14.82 5.13
N GLN A 63 -4.52 -14.11 4.34
CA GLN A 63 -4.15 -12.81 3.80
C GLN A 63 -4.83 -11.70 4.59
N ILE A 64 -4.09 -10.61 4.82
CA ILE A 64 -4.65 -9.37 5.34
C ILE A 64 -4.81 -8.42 4.16
N LEU A 65 -6.01 -7.87 4.02
CA LEU A 65 -6.37 -6.88 3.03
C LEU A 65 -6.25 -5.47 3.61
N TRP A 66 -5.63 -4.61 2.81
CA TRP A 66 -5.32 -3.23 3.13
C TRP A 66 -5.99 -2.31 2.13
N GLN A 67 -6.35 -1.13 2.60
CA GLN A 67 -6.87 -0.05 1.77
C GLN A 67 -5.92 1.13 1.84
N LEU A 68 -5.75 1.82 0.70
CA LEU A 68 -5.07 3.10 0.63
C LEU A 68 -6.10 4.21 0.48
N GLU A 69 -5.91 5.30 1.20
CA GLU A 69 -6.72 6.52 1.08
C GLU A 69 -5.77 7.71 0.98
N ARG A 70 -6.06 8.66 0.09
CA ARG A 70 -5.20 9.83 -0.07
C ARG A 70 -5.33 10.73 1.16
N THR A 71 -4.22 11.17 1.73
CA THR A 71 -4.22 12.23 2.74
C THR A 71 -4.51 13.56 2.07
N ASP A 72 -5.49 14.32 2.56
CA ASP A 72 -5.74 15.71 2.16
C ASP A 72 -4.52 16.61 2.43
#